data_AF-A0A967YUQ8-F1
#
_entry.id   AF-A0A967YUQ8-F1
#
_cell.length_a   1.000
_cell.length_b   1.000
_cell.length_c   1.000
_cell.angle_alpha   90.00
_cell.angle_beta   90.00
_cell.angle_gamma   90.00
#
_symmetry.space_group_name_H-M   'P 1'
#
loop_
_entity.id
_entity.type
_entity.pdbx_description
1 polymer ?
#
loop_
_entity_poly.entity_id
_entity_poly.type
_entity_poly.pdbx_seq_one_letter_code
_entity_poly.pdbx_strand_id
1 'polypeptide(L)'
;MYLIDAKVEDKTVKLTFYDSSRNKPVVFRDDTYKPYLVIPYPVSEQDEETVHSFQGEVEVVEKRDLFTDEVKEFAKAKFLSPFLVQKATKRFEKFWENEIEFAHSYAYDHGLVFGALHVQRGNSFKPVLSIPEKLRDRFETAFGSVKKSDPAKYNQLKRWFALLNQPVPQTGAELQGIDGEISPESYYVAFMLSRIVNLPVSET
;
A
#
# COMPACT_ATOMS: atom_id res chain seq x y z
N MET A 1 11.94 -10.55 -1.60
CA MET A 1 10.96 -10.76 -2.69
C MET A 1 10.36 -9.43 -3.05
N TYR A 2 10.06 -9.14 -4.33
CA TYR A 2 9.50 -7.86 -4.76
C TYR A 2 7.99 -7.94 -4.85
N LEU A 3 7.23 -7.02 -4.24
CA LEU A 3 5.77 -7.00 -4.45
C LEU A 3 5.47 -6.44 -5.84
N ILE A 4 4.79 -7.22 -6.69
CA ILE A 4 4.53 -6.84 -8.09
C ILE A 4 3.07 -6.47 -8.31
N ASP A 5 2.16 -7.23 -7.70
CA ASP A 5 0.72 -7.13 -7.98
C ASP A 5 -0.10 -7.51 -6.74
N ALA A 6 -1.32 -6.99 -6.65
CA ALA A 6 -2.29 -7.30 -5.61
C ALA A 6 -3.70 -7.34 -6.22
N LYS A 7 -4.39 -8.47 -6.06
CA LYS A 7 -5.73 -8.69 -6.62
C LYS A 7 -6.68 -9.24 -5.58
N VAL A 8 -7.97 -9.19 -5.89
CA VAL A 8 -9.03 -9.78 -5.09
C VAL A 8 -9.60 -10.99 -5.81
N GLU A 9 -9.60 -12.14 -5.14
CA GLU A 9 -10.32 -13.35 -5.56
C GLU A 9 -11.48 -13.55 -4.58
N ASP A 10 -12.71 -13.17 -4.99
CA ASP A 10 -13.91 -13.10 -4.15
C ASP A 10 -13.76 -12.14 -2.95
N LYS A 11 -13.44 -12.66 -1.76
CA LYS A 11 -13.13 -11.88 -0.55
C LYS A 11 -11.66 -11.97 -0.12
N THR A 12 -10.86 -12.73 -0.85
CA THR A 12 -9.47 -13.03 -0.50
C THR A 12 -8.54 -12.05 -1.20
N VAL A 13 -7.67 -11.40 -0.44
CA VAL A 13 -6.58 -10.61 -1.01
C VAL A 13 -5.47 -11.55 -1.43
N LYS A 14 -5.02 -11.40 -2.68
CA LYS A 14 -3.93 -12.16 -3.27
C LYS A 14 -2.80 -11.22 -3.63
N LEU A 15 -1.66 -11.38 -2.96
CA LEU A 15 -0.43 -10.66 -3.29
C LEU A 15 0.47 -11.54 -4.16
N THR A 16 1.00 -10.96 -5.23
CA THR A 16 2.01 -11.61 -6.07
C THR A 16 3.35 -10.96 -5.82
N PHE A 17 4.27 -11.73 -5.26
CA PHE A 17 5.66 -11.36 -5.10
C PHE A 17 6.52 -12.02 -6.17
N TYR A 18 7.61 -11.37 -6.57
CA TYR A 18 8.66 -11.97 -7.37
C TYR A 18 9.88 -12.32 -6.50
N ASP A 19 10.26 -13.59 -6.49
CA ASP A 19 11.49 -14.05 -5.86
C ASP A 19 12.63 -14.05 -6.88
N SER A 20 13.47 -13.01 -6.84
CA SER A 20 14.63 -12.87 -7.73
C SER A 20 15.71 -13.93 -7.50
N SER A 21 15.72 -14.62 -6.36
CA SER A 21 16.69 -15.71 -6.11
C SER A 21 16.29 -17.01 -6.80
N ARG A 22 14.97 -17.22 -6.97
CA ARG A 22 14.38 -18.41 -7.60
C ARG A 22 13.90 -18.15 -9.02
N ASN A 23 13.90 -16.89 -9.45
CA ASN A 23 13.40 -16.42 -10.74
C ASN A 23 11.93 -16.81 -10.98
N LYS A 24 11.08 -16.69 -9.95
CA LYS A 24 9.69 -17.19 -9.95
C LYS A 24 8.74 -16.29 -9.16
N PRO A 25 7.45 -16.24 -9.54
CA PRO A 25 6.43 -15.61 -8.71
C PRO A 25 6.11 -16.48 -7.49
N VAL A 26 5.77 -15.82 -6.38
CA VAL A 26 5.31 -16.40 -5.12
C VAL A 26 4.02 -15.70 -4.75
N VAL A 27 2.96 -16.47 -4.51
CA VAL A 27 1.64 -15.94 -4.21
C VAL A 27 1.35 -16.07 -2.72
N PHE A 28 0.88 -15.00 -2.11
CA PHE A 28 0.38 -14.96 -0.74
C PHE A 28 -1.12 -14.64 -0.75
N ARG A 29 -1.89 -15.22 0.18
CA ARG A 29 -3.33 -15.02 0.29
C ARG A 29 -3.73 -14.71 1.72
N ASP A 30 -4.70 -13.81 1.88
CA ASP A 30 -5.35 -13.49 3.15
C ASP A 30 -6.86 -13.33 2.93
N ASP A 31 -7.65 -14.16 3.61
CA ASP A 31 -9.11 -14.17 3.59
C ASP A 31 -9.75 -13.60 4.86
N THR A 32 -8.92 -13.10 5.78
CA THR A 32 -9.32 -12.54 7.07
C THR A 32 -9.45 -11.01 7.04
N TYR A 33 -8.78 -10.35 6.09
CA TYR A 33 -8.86 -8.90 5.93
C TYR A 33 -10.24 -8.46 5.44
N LYS A 34 -10.83 -7.48 6.13
CA LYS A 34 -12.17 -6.96 5.81
C LYS A 34 -12.08 -5.62 5.07
N PRO A 35 -12.79 -5.45 3.96
CA PRO A 35 -12.93 -4.15 3.31
C PRO A 35 -13.65 -3.18 4.24
N TYR A 36 -13.33 -1.90 4.11
CA TYR A 36 -13.87 -0.88 5.00
C TYR A 36 -14.01 0.46 4.29
N LEU A 37 -14.71 1.37 4.95
CA LEU A 37 -14.70 2.80 4.67
C LEU A 37 -14.57 3.56 5.99
N VAL A 38 -14.22 4.84 5.91
CA VAL A 38 -14.09 5.71 7.08
C VAL A 38 -15.32 6.62 7.13
N ILE A 39 -15.98 6.72 8.28
CA ILE A 39 -17.10 7.62 8.54
C ILE A 39 -16.80 8.56 9.72
N PRO A 40 -17.53 9.68 9.86
CA PRO A 40 -17.38 10.58 11.00
C PRO A 40 -17.57 9.85 12.34
N TYR A 41 -16.85 10.34 13.35
CA TYR A 41 -17.07 9.96 14.74
C TYR A 41 -17.49 11.20 15.56
N PRO A 42 -18.49 11.09 16.47
CA PRO A 42 -19.32 9.90 16.74
C PRO A 42 -20.19 9.53 15.54
N VAL A 43 -20.54 8.25 15.43
CA VAL A 43 -21.37 7.73 14.33
C VAL A 43 -22.81 8.22 14.52
N SER A 44 -23.46 8.64 13.43
CA SER A 44 -24.88 9.05 13.48
C SER A 44 -25.81 7.84 13.58
N GLU A 45 -27.02 8.01 14.12
CA GLU A 45 -28.01 6.92 14.21
C GLU A 45 -28.30 6.28 12.84
N GLN A 46 -28.36 7.09 11.78
CA GLN A 46 -28.57 6.62 10.40
C GLN A 46 -27.39 5.79 9.88
N ASP A 47 -26.16 6.22 10.16
CA ASP A 47 -24.96 5.50 9.74
C ASP A 47 -24.78 4.21 10.55
N GLU A 48 -25.12 4.21 11.84
CA GLU A 48 -25.18 3.00 12.68
C GLU A 48 -26.20 1.99 12.14
N GLU A 49 -27.42 2.43 11.80
CA GLU A 49 -28.44 1.59 11.16
C GLU A 49 -27.93 1.02 9.84
N THR A 50 -27.24 1.84 9.04
CA THR A 50 -26.63 1.42 7.78
C THR A 50 -25.63 0.30 8.02
N VAL A 51 -24.66 0.49 8.92
CA VAL A 51 -23.65 -0.53 9.25
C VAL A 51 -24.33 -1.82 9.72
N HIS A 52 -25.28 -1.73 10.65
CA HIS A 52 -25.99 -2.89 11.19
C HIS A 52 -26.79 -3.64 10.11
N SER A 53 -27.50 -2.92 9.23
CA SER A 53 -28.31 -3.52 8.16
C SER A 53 -27.50 -4.32 7.14
N PHE A 54 -26.20 -4.00 7.00
CA PHE A 54 -25.26 -4.72 6.14
C PHE A 54 -24.31 -5.64 6.93
N GLN A 55 -24.62 -5.93 8.21
CA GLN A 55 -23.83 -6.79 9.09
C GLN A 55 -22.37 -6.33 9.21
N GLY A 56 -22.15 -5.03 9.18
CA GLY A 56 -20.83 -4.42 9.35
C GLY A 56 -20.44 -4.27 10.82
N GLU A 57 -19.17 -3.94 11.03
CA GLU A 57 -18.57 -3.70 12.33
C GLU A 57 -17.94 -2.30 12.35
N VAL A 58 -17.96 -1.62 13.49
CA VAL A 58 -17.29 -0.31 13.66
C VAL A 58 -16.09 -0.47 14.58
N GLU A 59 -14.97 0.10 14.17
CA GLU A 59 -13.77 0.28 14.99
C GLU A 59 -13.45 1.79 15.06
N VAL A 60 -13.20 2.33 16.25
CA VAL A 60 -12.72 3.70 16.38
C VAL A 60 -11.24 3.75 16.02
N VAL A 61 -10.86 4.67 15.14
CA VAL A 61 -9.48 4.85 14.68
C VAL A 61 -9.08 6.33 14.76
N GLU A 62 -7.82 6.57 15.09
CA GLU A 62 -7.23 7.91 15.07
C GLU A 62 -6.59 8.19 13.71
N LYS A 63 -6.87 9.36 13.14
CA LYS A 63 -6.19 9.86 11.93
C LYS A 63 -5.70 11.28 12.17
N ARG A 64 -4.57 11.60 11.53
CA ARG A 64 -3.96 12.93 11.58
C ARG A 64 -4.44 13.77 10.40
N ASP A 65 -4.96 14.94 10.69
CA ASP A 65 -5.30 15.96 9.71
C ASP A 65 -4.03 16.52 9.07
N LEU A 66 -3.90 16.44 7.75
CA LEU A 66 -2.67 16.84 7.06
C LEU A 66 -2.49 18.36 6.99
N PHE A 67 -3.53 19.16 7.24
CA PHE A 67 -3.47 20.62 7.20
C PHE A 67 -3.25 21.22 8.58
N THR A 68 -3.86 20.63 9.62
CA THR A 68 -3.78 21.15 10.99
C THR A 68 -2.82 20.37 11.89
N ASP A 69 -2.36 19.19 11.45
CA ASP A 69 -1.56 18.25 12.23
C ASP A 69 -2.28 17.67 13.47
N GLU A 70 -3.58 17.97 13.62
CA GLU A 70 -4.40 17.48 14.72
C GLU A 70 -4.77 16.01 14.53
N VAL A 71 -4.78 15.26 15.63
CA VAL A 71 -5.31 13.89 15.64
C VAL A 71 -6.81 13.96 15.91
N LYS A 72 -7.60 13.33 15.04
CA LYS A 72 -9.06 13.24 15.12
C LYS A 72 -9.48 11.79 15.10
N GLU A 73 -10.54 11.49 15.84
CA GLU A 73 -11.16 10.16 15.82
C GLU A 73 -12.11 10.04 14.64
N PHE A 74 -12.14 8.84 14.06
CA PHE A 74 -13.05 8.43 13.01
C PHE A 74 -13.55 7.02 13.30
N ALA A 75 -14.64 6.63 12.66
CA ALA A 75 -15.14 5.26 12.69
C ALA A 75 -14.74 4.54 11.40
N LYS A 76 -14.05 3.41 11.54
CA LYS A 76 -13.71 2.47 10.47
C LYS A 76 -14.82 1.43 10.39
N ALA A 77 -15.72 1.57 9.43
CA ALA A 77 -16.82 0.65 9.19
C ALA A 77 -16.35 -0.50 8.27
N LYS A 78 -16.25 -1.71 8.82
CA LYS A 78 -15.76 -2.92 8.16
C LYS A 78 -16.91 -3.81 7.71
N PHE A 79 -16.77 -4.44 6.55
CA PHE A 79 -17.80 -5.29 5.93
C PHE A 79 -17.21 -6.63 5.50
N LEU A 80 -18.08 -7.61 5.22
CA LEU A 80 -17.62 -8.97 4.83
C LEU A 80 -17.08 -9.06 3.39
N SER A 81 -17.48 -8.14 2.50
CA SER A 81 -17.01 -8.13 1.12
C SER A 81 -17.06 -6.74 0.48
N PRO A 82 -16.25 -6.47 -0.56
CA PRO A 82 -16.24 -5.16 -1.24
C PRO A 82 -17.61 -4.81 -1.85
N PHE A 83 -18.37 -5.83 -2.24
CA PHE A 83 -19.73 -5.66 -2.73
C PHE A 83 -20.69 -5.06 -1.69
N LEU A 84 -20.55 -5.45 -0.41
CA LEU A 84 -21.36 -4.87 0.66
C LEU A 84 -20.98 -3.40 0.91
N VAL A 85 -19.69 -3.06 0.83
CA VAL A 85 -19.22 -1.67 0.90
C VAL A 85 -19.92 -0.81 -0.16
N GLN A 86 -19.92 -1.25 -1.42
CA GLN A 86 -20.56 -0.52 -2.52
C GLN A 86 -22.09 -0.34 -2.35
N LYS A 87 -22.75 -1.25 -1.62
CA LYS A 87 -24.17 -1.10 -1.29
C LYS A 87 -24.37 -0.12 -0.13
N ALA A 88 -23.52 -0.19 0.89
CA ALA A 88 -23.62 0.63 2.09
C ALA A 88 -23.30 2.10 1.80
N THR A 89 -22.34 2.41 0.91
CA THR A 89 -21.99 3.78 0.49
C THR A 89 -23.15 4.57 -0.09
N LYS A 90 -24.21 3.91 -0.57
CA LYS A 90 -25.43 4.58 -1.06
C LYS A 90 -26.30 5.15 0.05
N ARG A 91 -26.06 4.78 1.31
CA ARG A 91 -26.86 5.18 2.48
C ARG A 91 -26.11 6.06 3.47
N PHE A 92 -24.78 6.00 3.46
CA PHE A 92 -23.95 6.86 4.30
C PHE A 92 -24.06 8.32 3.88
N GLU A 93 -24.17 9.23 4.85
CA GLU A 93 -24.20 10.67 4.58
C GLU A 93 -22.83 11.21 4.16
N LYS A 94 -21.79 10.76 4.87
CA LYS A 94 -20.41 11.19 4.68
C LYS A 94 -19.46 10.04 4.94
N PHE A 95 -18.53 9.84 4.02
CA PHE A 95 -17.53 8.80 4.13
C PHE A 95 -16.27 9.19 3.34
N TRP A 96 -15.19 8.44 3.59
CA TRP A 96 -13.90 8.56 2.91
C TRP A 96 -13.32 7.18 2.60
N GLU A 97 -12.30 7.15 1.74
CA GLU A 97 -11.54 5.96 1.33
C GLU A 97 -12.34 4.92 0.54
N ASN A 98 -13.46 5.29 -0.06
CA ASN A 98 -14.25 4.38 -0.89
C ASN A 98 -13.69 4.21 -2.32
N GLU A 99 -12.81 5.12 -2.73
CA GLU A 99 -12.07 5.12 -3.99
C GLU A 99 -10.84 4.22 -3.95
N ILE A 100 -10.40 3.81 -2.75
CA ILE A 100 -9.26 2.92 -2.59
C ILE A 100 -9.71 1.49 -2.88
N GLU A 101 -9.10 0.89 -3.89
CA GLU A 101 -9.38 -0.52 -4.20
C GLU A 101 -9.02 -1.44 -3.03
N PHE A 102 -9.80 -2.50 -2.85
CA PHE A 102 -9.69 -3.37 -1.67
C PHE A 102 -8.30 -4.00 -1.50
N ALA A 103 -7.68 -4.46 -2.61
CA ALA A 103 -6.33 -5.01 -2.57
C ALA A 103 -5.27 -3.94 -2.24
N HIS A 104 -5.47 -2.70 -2.70
CA HIS A 104 -4.58 -1.57 -2.37
C HIS A 104 -4.70 -1.17 -0.91
N SER A 105 -5.93 -1.10 -0.39
CA SER A 105 -6.17 -0.87 1.03
C SER A 105 -5.41 -1.87 1.91
N TYR A 106 -5.45 -3.17 1.57
CA TYR A 106 -4.65 -4.19 2.25
C TYR A 106 -3.15 -3.86 2.23
N ALA A 107 -2.61 -3.52 1.05
CA ALA A 107 -1.20 -3.19 0.90
C ALA A 107 -0.80 -1.98 1.76
N TYR A 108 -1.66 -0.95 1.81
CA TYR A 108 -1.43 0.28 2.55
C TYR A 108 -1.47 0.04 4.07
N ASP A 109 -2.50 -0.65 4.56
CA ASP A 109 -2.65 -0.98 6.00
C ASP A 109 -1.48 -1.84 6.52
N HIS A 110 -0.91 -2.70 5.67
CA HIS A 110 0.24 -3.53 6.03
C HIS A 110 1.61 -2.85 5.84
N GLY A 111 1.62 -1.64 5.27
CA GLY A 111 2.82 -0.86 4.95
C GLY A 111 3.67 -1.49 3.84
N LEU A 112 3.02 -2.18 2.90
CA LEU A 112 3.65 -2.74 1.71
C LEU A 112 3.89 -1.65 0.67
N VAL A 113 4.86 -1.90 -0.22
CA VAL A 113 5.28 -0.95 -1.25
C VAL A 113 5.48 -1.71 -2.55
N PHE A 114 4.68 -1.45 -3.57
CA PHE A 114 4.83 -2.12 -4.86
C PHE A 114 6.17 -1.78 -5.53
N GLY A 115 6.70 -2.71 -6.32
CA GLY A 115 8.02 -2.64 -6.96
C GLY A 115 9.21 -2.71 -6.00
N ALA A 116 9.00 -2.67 -4.68
CA ALA A 116 10.05 -2.69 -3.68
C ALA A 116 10.37 -4.11 -3.20
N LEU A 117 11.59 -4.30 -2.69
CA LEU A 117 12.05 -5.52 -2.04
C LEU A 117 11.52 -5.61 -0.61
N HIS A 118 10.95 -6.75 -0.26
CA HIS A 118 10.50 -7.10 1.09
C HIS A 118 11.26 -8.29 1.66
N VAL A 119 11.39 -8.26 2.99
CA VAL A 119 11.80 -9.38 3.81
C VAL A 119 10.56 -9.95 4.49
N GLN A 120 10.40 -11.27 4.41
CA GLN A 120 9.36 -11.97 5.14
C GLN A 120 9.81 -12.17 6.59
N ARG A 121 8.93 -11.85 7.54
CA ARG A 121 9.09 -12.12 8.97
C ARG A 121 7.81 -12.78 9.49
N GLY A 122 7.88 -14.10 9.68
CA GLY A 122 6.70 -14.93 9.96
C GLY A 122 5.69 -14.83 8.81
N ASN A 123 4.46 -14.43 9.12
CA ASN A 123 3.38 -14.25 8.16
C ASN A 123 3.28 -12.81 7.61
N SER A 124 4.24 -11.94 7.93
CA SER A 124 4.23 -10.54 7.49
C SER A 124 5.40 -10.22 6.55
N PHE A 125 5.20 -9.23 5.69
CA PHE A 125 6.23 -8.70 4.80
C PHE A 125 6.52 -7.25 5.17
N LYS A 126 7.80 -6.87 5.18
CA LYS A 126 8.21 -5.48 5.41
C LYS A 126 9.20 -5.03 4.34
N PRO A 127 9.02 -3.81 3.78
CA PRO A 127 9.93 -3.29 2.78
C PRO A 127 11.32 -3.05 3.38
N VAL A 128 12.35 -3.27 2.57
CA VAL A 128 13.74 -2.99 2.94
C VAL A 128 13.99 -1.49 2.78
N LEU A 129 13.99 -0.76 3.89
CA LEU A 129 14.16 0.71 3.91
C LEU A 129 15.56 1.15 4.36
N SER A 130 16.53 0.23 4.42
CA SER A 130 17.92 0.55 4.71
C SER A 130 18.65 1.02 3.46
N ILE A 131 19.35 2.15 3.54
CA ILE A 131 20.27 2.58 2.49
C ILE A 131 21.46 1.59 2.47
N PRO A 132 21.82 1.01 1.31
CA PRO A 132 23.02 0.18 1.19
C PRO A 132 24.26 0.94 1.63
N GLU A 133 25.17 0.31 2.38
CA GLU A 133 26.41 0.91 2.90
C GLU A 133 27.17 1.71 1.82
N LYS A 134 27.31 1.14 0.62
CA LYS A 134 27.98 1.77 -0.53
C LYS A 134 27.38 3.11 -0.99
N LEU A 135 26.13 3.41 -0.63
CA LEU A 135 25.43 4.63 -1.01
C LEU A 135 25.27 5.61 0.17
N ARG A 136 25.72 5.24 1.37
CA ARG A 136 25.50 6.00 2.59
C ARG A 136 26.21 7.35 2.54
N ASP A 137 27.48 7.37 2.15
CA ASP A 137 28.27 8.61 2.03
C ASP A 137 27.68 9.56 0.99
N ARG A 138 27.20 9.02 -0.14
CA ARG A 138 26.50 9.80 -1.18
C ARG A 138 25.22 10.44 -0.63
N PHE A 139 24.44 9.68 0.14
CA PHE A 139 23.22 10.20 0.76
C PHE A 139 23.52 11.31 1.78
N GLU A 140 24.49 11.10 2.68
CA GLU A 140 24.83 12.10 3.70
C GLU A 140 25.46 13.35 3.10
N THR A 141 26.24 13.22 2.03
CA THR A 141 26.79 14.38 1.31
C THR A 141 25.68 15.21 0.66
N ALA A 142 24.67 14.57 0.07
CA ALA A 142 23.57 15.25 -0.59
C ALA A 142 22.55 15.86 0.39
N PHE A 143 22.24 15.16 1.49
CA PHE A 143 21.09 15.49 2.35
C PHE A 143 21.43 15.63 3.83
N GLY A 144 22.67 15.40 4.27
CA GLY A 144 23.07 15.40 5.68
C GLY A 144 22.82 16.75 6.38
N SER A 145 22.91 17.86 5.65
CA SER A 145 22.58 19.20 6.17
C SER A 145 21.11 19.32 6.58
N VAL A 146 20.20 18.66 5.85
CA VAL A 146 18.75 18.68 6.10
C VAL A 146 18.41 18.06 7.45
N LYS A 147 19.22 17.12 7.93
CA LYS A 147 18.97 16.43 9.21
C LYS A 147 18.82 17.38 10.39
N LYS A 148 19.57 18.48 10.41
CA LYS A 148 19.53 19.48 11.50
C LYS A 148 18.43 20.50 11.30
N SER A 149 18.19 20.92 10.05
CA SER A 149 17.19 21.97 9.75
C SER A 149 15.76 21.43 9.73
N ASP A 150 15.58 20.20 9.24
CA ASP A 150 14.28 19.56 9.07
C ASP A 150 14.42 18.02 9.18
N PRO A 151 14.40 17.48 10.41
CA PRO A 151 14.52 16.05 10.65
C PRO A 151 13.42 15.22 9.97
N ALA A 152 12.20 15.77 9.86
CA ALA A 152 11.07 15.08 9.25
C ALA A 152 11.28 14.89 7.74
N LYS A 153 11.67 15.95 7.04
CA LYS A 153 12.04 15.88 5.62
C LYS A 153 13.25 14.97 5.39
N TYR A 154 14.26 15.03 6.26
CA TYR A 154 15.41 14.14 6.15
C TYR A 154 15.01 12.65 6.23
N ASN A 155 14.08 12.30 7.13
CA ASN A 155 13.56 10.93 7.22
C ASN A 155 12.78 10.50 5.97
N GLN A 156 12.00 11.41 5.37
CA GLN A 156 11.32 11.16 4.09
C GLN A 156 12.33 10.94 2.96
N LEU A 157 13.34 11.82 2.85
CA LEU A 157 14.42 11.67 1.87
C LEU A 157 15.15 10.34 2.02
N LYS A 158 15.44 9.93 3.27
CA LYS A 158 16.06 8.64 3.57
C LYS A 158 15.21 7.47 3.08
N ARG A 159 13.89 7.50 3.35
CA ARG A 159 12.94 6.47 2.89
C ARG A 159 12.91 6.37 1.37
N TRP A 160 12.72 7.50 0.68
CA TRP A 160 12.66 7.53 -0.79
C TRP A 160 13.98 7.12 -1.42
N PHE A 161 15.11 7.61 -0.91
CA PHE A 161 16.43 7.23 -1.41
C PHE A 161 16.66 5.72 -1.26
N ALA A 162 16.28 5.12 -0.13
CA ALA A 162 16.39 3.69 0.08
C ALA A 162 15.55 2.90 -0.93
N LEU A 163 14.29 3.28 -1.16
CA LEU A 163 13.38 2.60 -2.10
C LEU A 163 13.84 2.74 -3.56
N LEU A 164 14.16 3.97 -3.98
CA LEU A 164 14.48 4.30 -5.38
C LEU A 164 15.85 3.79 -5.82
N ASN A 165 16.75 3.45 -4.89
CA ASN A 165 18.04 2.84 -5.21
C ASN A 165 18.04 1.31 -5.05
N GLN A 166 16.88 0.68 -4.82
CA GLN A 166 16.80 -0.78 -4.84
C GLN A 166 17.00 -1.29 -6.27
N PRO A 167 17.69 -2.45 -6.44
CA PRO A 167 17.79 -3.07 -7.74
C PRO A 167 16.40 -3.36 -8.31
N VAL A 168 16.25 -3.23 -9.62
CA VAL A 168 15.06 -3.69 -10.33
C VAL A 168 15.30 -5.17 -10.67
N PRO A 169 14.39 -6.09 -10.30
CA PRO A 169 14.58 -7.50 -10.63
C PRO A 169 14.60 -7.69 -12.15
N GLN A 170 15.33 -8.67 -12.68
CA GLN A 170 15.12 -9.07 -14.08
C GLN A 170 14.02 -10.13 -14.09
N THR A 171 12.78 -9.73 -14.38
CA THR A 171 11.64 -10.64 -14.56
C THR A 171 11.46 -10.96 -16.04
N GLY A 172 10.98 -12.16 -16.36
CA GLY A 172 10.46 -12.42 -17.71
C GLY A 172 9.20 -11.59 -18.00
N ALA A 173 8.98 -11.18 -19.25
CA ALA A 173 7.83 -10.37 -19.70
C ALA A 173 6.46 -10.99 -19.30
N GLU A 174 6.39 -12.31 -19.16
CA GLU A 174 5.18 -13.07 -18.77
C GLU A 174 4.64 -12.72 -17.38
N LEU A 175 5.46 -12.15 -16.48
CA LEU A 175 5.05 -11.86 -15.11
C LEU A 175 4.13 -10.64 -14.96
N GLN A 176 3.87 -9.92 -16.06
CA GLN A 176 3.24 -8.60 -16.01
C GLN A 176 1.85 -8.55 -16.66
N GLY A 177 1.40 -9.60 -17.36
CA GLY A 177 0.11 -9.56 -18.06
C GLY A 177 0.01 -8.45 -19.12
N ILE A 178 1.17 -7.96 -19.59
CA ILE A 178 1.31 -6.95 -20.63
C ILE A 178 1.64 -7.69 -21.92
N ASP A 179 0.75 -7.59 -22.92
CA ASP A 179 0.99 -8.11 -24.26
C ASP A 179 2.00 -7.21 -25.00
N GLY A 180 3.23 -7.68 -25.21
CA GLY A 180 4.24 -7.02 -26.07
C GLY A 180 5.68 -7.09 -25.55
N GLU A 181 6.63 -6.70 -26.41
CA GLU A 181 8.03 -6.49 -26.00
C GLU A 181 8.14 -5.19 -25.18
N ILE A 182 8.47 -5.32 -23.90
CA ILE A 182 8.75 -4.17 -23.03
C ILE A 182 10.25 -3.87 -23.11
N SER A 183 10.61 -2.63 -23.47
CA SER A 183 12.02 -2.22 -23.44
C SER A 183 12.57 -2.21 -22.00
N PRO A 184 13.87 -2.46 -21.80
CA PRO A 184 14.50 -2.38 -20.49
C PRO A 184 14.25 -1.04 -19.77
N GLU A 185 14.17 0.06 -20.53
CA GLU A 185 13.89 1.39 -20.01
C GLU A 185 12.46 1.51 -19.48
N SER A 186 11.46 1.08 -20.26
CA SER A 186 10.05 1.11 -19.83
C SER A 186 9.84 0.23 -18.60
N TYR A 187 10.51 -0.92 -18.56
CA TYR A 187 10.49 -1.82 -17.42
C TYR A 187 11.07 -1.16 -16.15
N TYR A 188 12.22 -0.49 -16.28
CA TYR A 188 12.80 0.27 -15.19
C TYR A 188 11.85 1.38 -14.70
N VAL A 189 11.25 2.13 -15.63
CA VAL A 189 10.31 3.22 -15.33
C VAL A 189 9.09 2.71 -14.56
N ALA A 190 8.48 1.60 -14.98
CA ALA A 190 7.32 1.01 -14.30
C ALA A 190 7.63 0.69 -12.83
N PHE A 191 8.76 0.04 -12.54
CA PHE A 191 9.17 -0.23 -11.15
C PHE A 191 9.42 1.04 -10.34
N MET A 192 10.00 2.07 -10.96
CA MET A 192 10.25 3.34 -10.29
C MET A 192 8.96 4.07 -9.96
N LEU A 193 8.03 4.14 -10.91
CA LEU A 193 6.71 4.74 -10.71
C LEU A 193 5.94 3.96 -9.65
N SER A 194 5.88 2.63 -9.77
CA SER A 194 5.25 1.73 -8.79
C SER A 194 5.73 1.97 -7.36
N ARG A 195 7.05 2.18 -7.14
CA ARG A 195 7.60 2.53 -5.82
C ARG A 195 7.18 3.90 -5.32
N ILE A 196 6.99 4.88 -6.22
CA ILE A 196 6.63 6.27 -5.89
C ILE A 196 5.14 6.38 -5.58
N VAL A 197 4.29 5.88 -6.49
CA VAL A 197 2.83 6.00 -6.39
C VAL A 197 2.19 4.90 -5.55
N ASN A 198 2.96 3.85 -5.25
CA ASN A 198 2.53 2.65 -4.53
C ASN A 198 1.35 1.91 -5.20
N LEU A 199 1.45 1.70 -6.51
CA LEU A 199 0.50 0.92 -7.30
C LEU A 199 1.19 -0.32 -7.91
N PRO A 200 0.45 -1.39 -8.24
CA PRO A 200 0.96 -2.55 -8.96
C PRO A 200 1.81 -2.17 -10.17
N VAL A 201 2.87 -2.94 -10.44
CA VAL A 201 3.81 -2.64 -11.54
C VAL A 201 3.10 -2.70 -12.91
N SER A 202 2.05 -3.50 -13.04
CA SER A 202 1.24 -3.58 -14.26
C SER A 202 0.32 -2.38 -14.50
N GLU A 203 0.14 -1.51 -13.49
CA GLU A 203 -0.75 -0.34 -13.54
C GLU A 203 0.01 0.98 -13.72
N THR A 204 1.34 0.92 -13.89
CA THR A 204 2.24 2.07 -14.00
C THR A 204 3.02 2.09 -15.29
#